data_AF-A0A1B6HN34-F1
#
_entry.id   AF-A0A1B6HN34-F1
#
_cell.length_a   1.000
_cell.length_b   1.000
_cell.length_c   1.000
_cell.angle_alpha   90.00
_cell.angle_beta   90.00
_cell.angle_gamma   90.00
#
_symmetry.space_group_name_H-M   'P 1'
#
loop_
_entity.id
_entity.type
_entity.pdbx_description
1 polymer ?
#
loop_
_entity_poly.entity_id
_entity_poly.type
_entity_poly.pdbx_seq_one_letter_code
_entity_poly.pdbx_strand_id
1 'polypeptide(L)'
;FTLTRAGGWFDVLVNGGGAVTLQFQRSPFQPLTRTLFVPWNQIVVLPPITMQLGDDADNFRGSGAHPALALGAPSLMTALHIARPCMDHDNTVLVPVVLSTWMPEKVGGLAGKSLVLAETQMLQESIRIPGSGLHLMYRSSLASGYLSRVVMRLTHSAIPPSLVRVHVRVEIEGSVHTKTYEADPNLTHTFAWNKRNVYKQKVYGVAQ
;
A
#
# COMPACT_ATOMS: atom_id res chain seq x y z
N PHE A 1 12.12 3.86 -22.73
CA PHE A 1 10.67 4.12 -22.62
C PHE A 1 9.94 2.82 -22.35
N THR A 2 8.70 2.86 -21.87
CA THR A 2 7.84 1.68 -21.67
C THR A 2 6.45 1.99 -22.23
N LEU A 3 5.67 0.95 -22.53
CA LEU A 3 4.29 1.09 -22.97
C LEU A 3 3.34 0.52 -21.92
N THR A 4 2.21 1.19 -21.72
CA THR A 4 1.18 0.74 -20.79
C THR A 4 0.53 -0.55 -21.27
N ARG A 5 0.29 -1.49 -20.37
CA ARG A 5 -0.39 -2.76 -20.64
C ARG A 5 -1.90 -2.55 -20.74
N ALA A 6 -2.63 -3.60 -21.12
CA ALA A 6 -4.10 -3.61 -21.17
C ALA A 6 -4.77 -3.18 -19.84
N GLY A 7 -4.12 -3.45 -18.70
CA GLY A 7 -4.60 -3.03 -17.38
C GLY A 7 -4.22 -1.61 -16.95
N GLY A 8 -3.63 -0.79 -17.83
CA GLY A 8 -3.18 0.57 -17.53
C GLY A 8 -1.86 0.68 -16.75
N TRP A 9 -1.29 -0.45 -16.31
CA TRP A 9 -0.01 -0.50 -15.61
C TRP A 9 1.18 -0.37 -16.55
N PHE A 10 2.24 0.24 -16.05
CA PHE A 10 3.55 0.34 -16.68
C PHE A 10 4.63 0.09 -15.62
N ASP A 11 5.74 -0.53 -16.01
CA ASP A 11 6.90 -0.73 -15.15
C ASP A 11 8.14 -0.16 -15.83
N VAL A 12 9.01 0.49 -15.07
CA VAL A 12 10.29 1.08 -15.52
C VAL A 12 11.36 0.81 -14.47
N LEU A 13 12.53 0.34 -14.90
CA LEU A 13 13.71 0.25 -14.06
C LEU A 13 14.50 1.56 -14.14
N VAL A 14 14.89 2.09 -12.99
CA VAL A 14 15.62 3.35 -12.85
C VAL A 14 16.71 3.21 -11.79
N ASN A 15 17.72 4.06 -11.85
CA ASN A 15 18.71 4.15 -10.78
C ASN A 15 18.08 4.84 -9.56
N GLY A 16 18.14 4.17 -8.40
CA GLY A 16 17.66 4.72 -7.14
C GLY A 16 18.61 5.75 -6.53
N GLY A 17 18.16 6.39 -5.45
CA GLY A 17 18.92 7.38 -4.69
C GLY A 17 18.70 8.84 -5.09
N GLY A 18 17.75 9.11 -5.98
CA GLY A 18 17.53 10.45 -6.52
C GLY A 18 16.13 10.68 -7.05
N ALA A 19 15.89 11.91 -7.52
CA ALA A 19 14.66 12.27 -8.20
C ALA A 19 14.70 11.80 -9.66
N VAL A 20 13.60 11.20 -10.11
CA VAL A 20 13.40 10.76 -11.49
C VAL A 20 12.19 11.49 -12.06
N THR A 21 12.35 12.02 -13.27
CA THR A 21 11.30 12.69 -14.02
C THR A 21 10.74 11.76 -15.09
N LEU A 22 9.44 11.49 -15.03
CA LEU A 22 8.71 10.68 -15.99
C LEU A 22 7.79 11.55 -16.84
N GLN A 23 7.79 11.32 -18.14
CA GLN A 23 6.89 11.96 -19.10
C GLN A 23 5.85 10.95 -19.59
N PHE A 24 4.58 11.33 -19.48
CA PHE A 24 3.43 10.55 -19.91
C PHE A 24 2.84 11.18 -21.15
N GLN A 25 2.62 10.37 -22.19
CA GLN A 25 2.09 10.81 -23.47
C GLN A 25 1.04 9.81 -23.95
N ARG A 26 -0.14 10.33 -24.33
CA ARG A 26 -1.21 9.55 -24.93
C ARG A 26 -2.17 10.47 -25.66
N SER A 27 -2.35 10.30 -26.96
CA SER A 27 -3.41 11.02 -27.70
C SER A 27 -4.80 10.52 -27.27
N PRO A 28 -5.82 11.40 -27.14
CA PRO A 28 -5.84 12.85 -27.37
C PRO A 28 -5.60 13.69 -26.10
N PHE A 29 -4.87 13.16 -25.12
CA PHE A 29 -4.60 13.83 -23.85
C PHE A 29 -3.32 14.67 -23.89
N GLN A 30 -3.30 15.75 -23.11
CA GLN A 30 -2.12 16.61 -22.98
C GLN A 30 -0.96 15.84 -22.33
N PRO A 31 0.28 15.99 -22.82
CA PRO A 31 1.45 15.40 -22.17
C PRO A 31 1.59 15.86 -20.71
N LEU A 32 1.92 14.93 -19.83
CA LEU A 32 2.06 15.20 -18.39
C LEU A 32 3.44 14.77 -17.91
N THR A 33 4.11 15.63 -17.14
CA THR A 33 5.40 15.33 -16.53
C THR A 33 5.25 15.22 -15.02
N ARG A 34 5.85 14.18 -14.42
CA ARG A 34 5.85 13.94 -12.96
C ARG A 34 7.26 13.62 -12.50
N THR A 35 7.71 14.31 -11.46
CA THR A 35 8.98 14.04 -10.79
C THR A 35 8.71 13.38 -9.46
N LEU A 36 9.41 12.28 -9.17
CA LEU A 36 9.30 11.54 -7.92
C LEU A 36 10.66 11.14 -7.40
N PHE A 37 10.80 11.01 -6.08
CA PHE A 37 12.00 10.46 -5.46
C PHE A 37 11.94 8.92 -5.50
N VAL A 38 13.02 8.30 -5.95
CA VAL A 38 13.15 6.84 -5.99
C VAL A 38 14.24 6.42 -5.00
N PRO A 39 13.88 5.78 -3.87
CA PRO A 39 14.85 5.29 -2.90
C PRO A 39 15.73 4.18 -3.48
N TRP A 40 16.84 3.90 -2.79
CA TRP A 40 17.74 2.82 -3.15
C TRP A 40 17.04 1.47 -2.99
N ASN A 41 17.13 0.63 -4.03
CA ASN A 41 16.70 -0.78 -4.00
C ASN A 41 15.27 -1.01 -3.48
N GLN A 42 14.33 -0.16 -3.88
CA GLN A 42 12.91 -0.28 -3.51
C GLN A 42 12.00 -0.15 -4.73
N ILE A 43 10.87 -0.85 -4.68
CA ILE A 43 9.81 -0.74 -5.69
C ILE A 43 8.88 0.40 -5.26
N VAL A 44 8.77 1.44 -6.08
CA VAL A 44 7.88 2.59 -5.83
C VAL A 44 6.65 2.47 -6.70
N VAL A 45 5.46 2.56 -6.11
CA VAL A 45 4.22 2.61 -6.87
C VAL A 45 3.75 4.05 -7.02
N LEU A 46 3.61 4.49 -8.27
CA LEU A 46 3.04 5.80 -8.55
C LEU A 46 1.53 5.83 -8.23
N PRO A 47 1.02 6.93 -7.67
CA PRO A 47 -0.42 7.18 -7.63
C PRO A 47 -1.02 7.18 -9.05
N PRO A 48 -2.33 6.91 -9.19
CA PRO A 48 -3.00 6.96 -10.48
C PRO A 48 -2.74 8.27 -11.22
N ILE A 49 -2.31 8.17 -12.47
CA ILE A 49 -2.04 9.32 -13.34
C ILE A 49 -3.32 9.69 -14.08
N THR A 50 -3.88 10.86 -13.75
CA THR A 50 -5.03 11.44 -14.45
C THR A 50 -4.57 12.46 -15.47
N MET A 51 -4.85 12.22 -16.76
CA MET A 51 -4.51 13.13 -17.86
C MET A 51 -5.74 13.93 -18.29
N GLN A 52 -5.53 15.18 -18.70
CA GLN A 52 -6.58 16.05 -19.22
C GLN A 52 -6.64 15.95 -20.75
N LEU A 53 -7.84 16.10 -21.32
CA LEU A 53 -8.02 16.14 -22.77
C LEU A 53 -7.31 17.37 -23.35
N GLY A 54 -6.74 17.27 -24.55
CA GLY A 54 -6.28 18.44 -25.30
C GLY A 54 -7.46 19.35 -25.66
N ASP A 55 -7.26 20.66 -25.62
CA ASP A 55 -8.28 21.70 -25.89
C ASP A 55 -8.68 21.81 -27.38
N ASP A 56 -8.77 20.69 -28.10
CA ASP A 56 -9.37 20.65 -29.44
C ASP A 56 -10.89 20.43 -29.39
N ALA A 57 -11.50 20.58 -28.21
CA ALA A 57 -12.93 20.39 -27.94
C ALA A 57 -13.63 21.70 -27.57
N ASP A 58 -13.47 22.72 -28.42
CA ASP A 58 -14.15 24.01 -28.31
C ASP A 58 -15.63 23.94 -28.75
N ASN A 59 -16.41 22.93 -28.28
CA ASN A 59 -17.84 22.83 -28.61
C ASN A 59 -18.72 21.86 -27.76
N PHE A 60 -18.56 21.81 -26.44
CA PHE A 60 -19.64 21.27 -25.58
C PHE A 60 -19.83 22.11 -24.32
N ARG A 61 -20.58 23.22 -24.46
CA ARG A 61 -21.19 23.93 -23.34
C ARG A 61 -22.33 23.07 -22.76
N GLY A 62 -21.97 22.03 -22.02
CA GLY A 62 -22.86 21.32 -21.12
C GLY A 62 -22.85 22.00 -19.76
N SER A 63 -23.97 22.64 -19.40
CA SER A 63 -24.21 23.22 -18.08
C SER A 63 -24.06 22.16 -16.98
N GLY A 64 -22.87 22.07 -16.39
CA GLY A 64 -22.58 21.29 -15.20
C GLY A 64 -21.47 21.99 -14.44
N ALA A 65 -21.86 22.87 -13.52
CA ALA A 65 -20.93 23.59 -12.66
C ALA A 65 -20.23 22.59 -11.72
N HIS A 66 -19.11 22.02 -12.18
CA HIS A 66 -18.05 21.58 -11.29
C HIS A 66 -17.14 22.79 -11.05
N PRO A 67 -16.77 23.10 -9.79
CA PRO A 67 -15.94 24.27 -9.51
C PRO A 67 -14.55 24.01 -10.10
N ALA A 68 -14.35 24.53 -11.31
CA ALA A 68 -13.08 24.55 -12.00
C ALA A 68 -12.12 25.40 -11.16
N LEU A 69 -10.99 24.78 -10.82
CA LEU A 69 -9.84 25.42 -10.20
C LEU A 69 -9.38 26.57 -11.10
N ALA A 70 -9.55 27.79 -10.62
CA ALA A 70 -9.09 28.99 -11.30
C ALA A 70 -7.56 28.95 -11.48
N LEU A 71 -7.14 29.08 -12.73
CA LEU A 71 -5.76 29.17 -13.21
C LEU A 71 -5.11 30.47 -12.71
N GLY A 72 -3.92 30.40 -12.08
CA GLY A 72 -3.10 31.59 -11.88
C GLY A 72 -2.13 31.70 -10.69
N ALA A 73 -1.57 30.63 -10.12
CA ALA A 73 -0.53 30.76 -9.08
C ALA A 73 0.67 29.81 -9.31
N PRO A 74 1.93 30.30 -9.18
CA PRO A 74 3.12 29.52 -9.44
C PRO A 74 3.46 28.67 -8.21
N SER A 75 3.16 27.37 -8.22
CA SER A 75 3.78 26.32 -7.39
C SER A 75 3.10 24.97 -7.64
N LEU A 76 3.58 24.23 -8.64
CA LEU A 76 3.00 22.97 -9.12
C LEU A 76 3.52 21.72 -8.37
N MET A 77 3.88 21.84 -7.09
CA MET A 77 4.35 20.70 -6.27
C MET A 77 3.25 20.06 -5.42
N THR A 78 2.00 20.53 -5.55
CA THR A 78 0.97 20.31 -4.54
C THR A 78 -0.25 19.55 -5.06
N ALA A 79 -0.24 18.97 -6.25
CA ALA A 79 -1.44 18.39 -6.89
C ALA A 79 -2.00 17.09 -6.27
N LEU A 80 -1.42 16.59 -5.17
CA LEU A 80 -2.06 15.59 -4.28
C LEU A 80 -2.53 16.22 -2.93
N HIS A 81 -2.44 17.55 -2.82
CA HIS A 81 -2.61 18.36 -1.62
C HIS A 81 -3.36 19.70 -1.89
N ILE A 82 -4.10 19.85 -2.99
CA ILE A 82 -4.97 21.03 -3.25
C ILE A 82 -6.46 20.67 -3.26
N ALA A 83 -6.88 19.66 -2.51
CA ALA A 83 -8.11 19.89 -1.75
C ALA A 83 -7.69 20.87 -0.67
N ARG A 84 -8.27 22.08 -0.63
CA ARG A 84 -8.15 22.93 0.57
C ARG A 84 -8.42 21.99 1.75
N PRO A 85 -7.52 21.86 2.76
CA PRO A 85 -7.83 21.05 3.92
C PRO A 85 -9.19 21.52 4.41
N CYS A 86 -10.15 20.61 4.56
CA CYS A 86 -11.48 21.02 4.97
C CYS A 86 -11.29 21.72 6.32
N MET A 87 -11.63 22.99 6.43
CA MET A 87 -11.53 23.66 7.74
C MET A 87 -12.52 23.08 8.76
N ASP A 88 -13.46 22.25 8.29
CA ASP A 88 -14.51 21.59 9.06
C ASP A 88 -14.12 20.22 9.65
N HIS A 89 -12.97 19.64 9.29
CA HIS A 89 -12.62 18.31 9.80
C HIS A 89 -11.57 18.38 10.91
N ASP A 90 -11.91 17.81 12.08
CA ASP A 90 -10.94 17.54 13.12
C ASP A 90 -10.18 16.24 12.79
N ASN A 91 -8.94 16.40 12.36
CA ASN A 91 -8.02 15.34 11.96
C ASN A 91 -7.45 14.55 13.14
N THR A 92 -7.68 14.97 14.39
CA THR A 92 -7.28 14.22 15.58
C THR A 92 -8.29 13.11 15.94
N VAL A 93 -9.55 13.26 15.52
CA VAL A 93 -10.63 12.30 15.79
C VAL A 93 -10.49 11.02 14.94
N LEU A 94 -9.95 11.15 13.73
CA LEU A 94 -9.88 10.10 12.72
C LEU A 94 -8.48 9.51 12.53
N VAL A 95 -7.69 9.44 13.60
CA VAL A 95 -6.37 8.81 13.57
C VAL A 95 -6.52 7.29 13.58
N PRO A 96 -6.09 6.56 12.53
CA PRO A 96 -6.16 5.11 12.52
C PRO A 96 -5.08 4.51 13.43
N VAL A 97 -5.40 3.37 14.05
CA VAL A 97 -4.43 2.59 14.84
C VAL A 97 -4.02 1.36 14.04
N VAL A 98 -2.73 1.26 13.74
CA VAL A 98 -2.16 0.14 12.97
C VAL A 98 -1.46 -0.82 13.92
N LEU A 99 -1.91 -2.07 13.94
CA LEU A 99 -1.35 -3.17 14.73
C LEU A 99 -0.81 -4.22 13.78
N SER A 100 0.51 -4.37 13.74
CA SER A 100 1.18 -5.46 13.01
C SER A 100 1.33 -6.68 13.91
N THR A 101 1.19 -7.88 13.35
CA THR A 101 1.57 -9.10 14.07
C THR A 101 3.09 -9.15 14.15
N TRP A 102 3.65 -8.83 15.32
CA TRP A 102 5.08 -8.95 15.57
C TRP A 102 5.51 -10.42 15.49
N MET A 103 6.54 -10.70 14.70
CA MET A 103 7.22 -11.99 14.74
C MET A 103 8.49 -11.81 15.57
N PRO A 104 8.62 -12.46 16.74
CA PRO A 104 9.81 -12.32 17.56
C PRO A 104 11.04 -12.82 16.79
N GLU A 105 12.09 -12.00 16.70
CA GLU A 105 13.36 -12.38 16.07
C GLU A 105 13.93 -13.67 16.67
N LYS A 106 13.71 -13.85 17.98
CA LYS A 106 14.01 -15.07 18.71
C LYS A 106 12.73 -15.60 19.33
N VAL A 107 12.15 -16.58 18.67
CA VAL A 107 11.19 -17.46 19.32
C VAL A 107 12.01 -18.48 20.10
N GLY A 108 11.75 -18.61 21.40
CA GLY A 108 12.36 -19.62 22.25
C GLY A 108 12.02 -21.02 21.76
N GLY A 109 12.90 -21.59 20.94
CA GLY A 109 12.83 -22.97 20.50
C GLY A 109 13.67 -23.84 21.43
N LEU A 110 13.05 -24.81 22.10
CA LEU A 110 13.78 -25.90 22.74
C LEU A 110 14.12 -26.95 21.68
N ALA A 111 15.41 -27.11 21.38
CA ALA A 111 15.87 -28.16 20.47
C ALA A 111 15.40 -29.54 20.98
N GLY A 112 14.84 -30.35 20.09
CA GLY A 112 14.33 -31.68 20.43
C GLY A 112 12.92 -31.72 21.02
N LYS A 113 12.24 -30.57 21.19
CA LYS A 113 10.85 -30.52 21.66
C LYS A 113 9.93 -29.90 20.62
N SER A 114 8.74 -30.47 20.49
CA SER A 114 7.63 -29.85 19.77
C SER A 114 6.92 -28.85 20.68
N LEU A 115 6.65 -27.66 20.17
CA LEU A 115 6.10 -26.52 20.91
C LEU A 115 4.96 -25.88 20.12
N VAL A 116 3.91 -25.48 20.84
CA VAL A 116 2.86 -24.61 20.32
C VAL A 116 3.04 -23.23 20.96
N LEU A 117 3.17 -22.21 20.12
CA LEU A 117 3.35 -20.84 20.55
C LEU A 117 2.04 -20.10 20.32
N ALA A 118 1.29 -19.93 21.41
CA ALA A 118 -0.07 -19.40 21.38
C ALA A 118 -0.14 -17.97 20.83
N GLU A 119 0.81 -17.12 21.24
CA GLU A 119 0.87 -15.70 20.86
C GLU A 119 0.99 -15.51 19.33
N THR A 120 1.97 -16.18 18.73
CA THR A 120 2.19 -16.14 17.27
C THR A 120 1.34 -17.17 16.52
N GLN A 121 0.55 -17.98 17.23
CA GLN A 121 -0.24 -19.08 16.67
C GLN A 121 0.56 -19.98 15.73
N MET A 122 1.76 -20.39 16.16
CA MET A 122 2.64 -21.22 15.33
C MET A 122 3.06 -22.51 16.02
N LEU A 123 3.27 -23.54 15.19
CA LEU A 123 3.72 -24.86 15.58
C LEU A 123 5.21 -24.99 15.25
N GLN A 124 5.98 -25.45 16.23
CA GLN A 124 7.32 -25.95 16.05
C GLN A 124 7.31 -27.45 16.32
N GLU A 125 7.78 -28.27 15.39
CA GLU A 125 7.98 -29.70 15.60
C GLU A 125 9.45 -30.08 15.50
N SER A 126 9.86 -31.04 16.32
CA SER A 126 11.22 -31.57 16.30
C SER A 126 11.21 -33.08 16.18
N ILE A 127 11.85 -33.60 15.14
CA ILE A 127 11.96 -35.04 14.85
C ILE A 127 13.43 -35.41 14.91
N ARG A 128 13.79 -36.35 15.78
CA ARG A 128 15.18 -36.80 15.91
C ARG A 128 15.60 -37.66 14.72
N ILE A 129 16.82 -37.47 14.23
CA ILE A 129 17.43 -38.33 13.21
C ILE A 129 18.16 -39.50 13.91
N PRO A 130 17.73 -40.77 13.70
CA PRO A 130 18.39 -41.93 14.29
C PRO A 130 19.89 -41.98 13.95
N GLY A 131 20.72 -42.40 14.91
CA GLY A 131 22.18 -42.47 14.72
C GLY A 131 22.91 -41.12 14.78
N SER A 132 22.21 -40.01 15.07
CA SER A 132 22.84 -38.70 15.25
C SER A 132 22.28 -37.93 16.46
N GLY A 133 22.96 -36.83 16.82
CA GLY A 133 22.44 -35.80 17.73
C GLY A 133 21.62 -34.71 17.03
N LEU A 134 21.30 -34.90 15.74
CA LEU A 134 20.59 -33.92 14.93
C LEU A 134 19.08 -34.11 15.01
N HIS A 135 18.36 -33.01 14.80
CA HIS A 135 16.91 -32.98 14.76
C HIS A 135 16.45 -32.24 13.49
N LEU A 136 15.48 -32.80 12.76
CA LEU A 136 14.69 -32.02 11.82
C LEU A 136 13.77 -31.10 12.61
N MET A 137 13.73 -29.82 12.21
CA MET A 137 12.88 -28.82 12.82
C MET A 137 11.91 -28.28 11.77
N TYR A 138 10.62 -28.49 12.01
CA TYR A 138 9.55 -27.86 11.24
C TYR A 138 9.01 -26.66 12.00
N ARG A 139 8.77 -25.56 11.29
CA ARG A 139 8.14 -24.34 11.83
C ARG A 139 7.05 -23.88 10.89
N SER A 140 5.81 -23.83 11.37
CA SER A 140 4.67 -23.43 10.53
C SER A 140 4.77 -21.98 10.05
N SER A 141 5.51 -21.11 10.74
CA SER A 141 5.75 -19.72 10.31
C SER A 141 6.47 -19.61 8.96
N LEU A 142 7.26 -20.62 8.59
CA LEU A 142 7.96 -20.69 7.30
C LEU A 142 7.07 -21.23 6.18
N ALA A 143 5.90 -21.78 6.51
CA ALA A 143 4.95 -22.24 5.51
C ALA A 143 4.36 -21.07 4.71
N SER A 144 3.96 -21.36 3.47
CA SER A 144 3.29 -20.39 2.59
C SER A 144 1.93 -19.95 3.12
N GLY A 145 1.25 -20.81 3.90
CA GLY A 145 -0.05 -20.50 4.52
C GLY A 145 0.03 -19.54 5.71
N TYR A 146 1.22 -19.32 6.28
CA TYR A 146 1.40 -18.38 7.37
C TYR A 146 1.58 -16.96 6.81
N LEU A 147 0.47 -16.23 6.69
CA LEU A 147 0.40 -14.88 6.13
C LEU A 147 0.83 -13.84 7.16
N SER A 148 1.46 -12.75 6.69
CA SER A 148 1.75 -11.58 7.53
C SER A 148 0.50 -10.72 7.63
N ARG A 149 0.02 -10.44 8.84
CA ARG A 149 -1.27 -9.75 9.06
C ARG A 149 -1.06 -8.37 9.67
N VAL A 150 -1.80 -7.40 9.16
CA VAL A 150 -1.87 -6.05 9.71
C VAL A 150 -3.32 -5.73 9.98
N VAL A 151 -3.64 -5.40 11.22
CA VAL A 151 -4.97 -5.00 11.66
C VAL A 151 -4.97 -3.48 11.82
N MET A 152 -5.83 -2.83 11.07
CA MET A 152 -6.00 -1.37 11.09
C MET A 152 -7.36 -1.06 11.68
N ARG A 153 -7.39 -0.40 12.84
CA ARG A 153 -8.61 0.24 13.33
C ARG A 153 -8.74 1.59 12.64
N LEU A 154 -9.74 1.73 11.79
CA LEU A 154 -9.92 2.90 10.93
C LEU A 154 -10.75 3.99 11.61
N THR A 155 -11.78 3.59 12.37
CA THR A 155 -12.63 4.52 13.12
C THR A 155 -12.78 4.06 14.58
N HIS A 156 -13.03 5.03 15.45
CA HIS A 156 -13.34 4.81 16.87
C HIS A 156 -14.85 4.58 17.06
N SER A 157 -15.30 4.46 18.31
CA SER A 157 -16.72 4.32 18.65
C SER A 157 -17.53 5.58 18.34
N ALA A 158 -16.91 6.76 18.41
CA ALA A 158 -17.49 8.04 17.98
C ALA A 158 -16.84 8.48 16.66
N ILE A 159 -17.68 8.83 15.67
CA ILE A 159 -17.24 9.34 14.38
C ILE A 159 -17.91 10.71 14.11
N PRO A 160 -17.26 11.62 13.38
CA PRO A 160 -17.87 12.89 12.98
C PRO A 160 -19.10 12.64 12.10
N PRO A 161 -20.19 13.41 12.25
CA PRO A 161 -21.38 13.25 11.41
C PRO A 161 -21.15 13.62 9.94
N SER A 162 -20.07 14.34 9.64
CA SER A 162 -19.63 14.68 8.27
C SER A 162 -18.88 13.54 7.57
N LEU A 163 -18.49 12.47 8.29
CA LEU A 163 -17.79 11.34 7.70
C LEU A 163 -18.78 10.47 6.91
N VAL A 164 -18.54 10.31 5.61
CA VAL A 164 -19.38 9.47 4.73
C VAL A 164 -18.64 8.21 4.27
N ARG A 165 -17.35 8.33 3.94
CA ARG A 165 -16.55 7.20 3.44
C ARG A 165 -15.16 7.17 4.05
N VAL A 166 -14.60 5.97 4.12
CA VAL A 166 -13.24 5.71 4.58
C VAL A 166 -12.49 4.98 3.48
N HIS A 167 -11.39 5.57 3.01
CA HIS A 167 -10.53 4.99 1.97
C HIS A 167 -9.27 4.40 2.60
N VAL A 168 -9.06 3.10 2.39
CA VAL A 168 -7.87 2.38 2.84
C VAL A 168 -6.99 2.07 1.64
N ARG A 169 -5.71 2.38 1.74
CA ARG A 169 -4.68 2.00 0.76
C ARG A 169 -3.51 1.36 1.50
N VAL A 170 -3.19 0.12 1.13
CA VAL A 170 -2.00 -0.60 1.60
C VAL A 170 -1.07 -0.76 0.41
N GLU A 171 0.15 -0.26 0.55
CA GLU A 171 1.23 -0.45 -0.42
C GLU A 171 2.31 -1.30 0.24
N ILE A 172 2.70 -2.40 -0.41
CA ILE A 172 3.74 -3.30 0.07
C ILE A 172 4.43 -3.96 -1.11
N GLU A 173 5.76 -3.79 -1.22
CA GLU A 173 6.59 -4.48 -2.22
C GLU A 173 6.04 -4.35 -3.65
N GLY A 174 5.63 -3.13 -4.02
CA GLY A 174 5.04 -2.80 -5.31
C GLY A 174 3.57 -3.18 -5.49
N SER A 175 2.96 -3.90 -4.54
CA SER A 175 1.56 -4.29 -4.60
C SER A 175 0.69 -3.26 -3.88
N VAL A 176 -0.34 -2.76 -4.57
CA VAL A 176 -1.30 -1.80 -4.01
C VAL A 176 -2.65 -2.45 -3.82
N HIS A 177 -3.16 -2.40 -2.60
CA HIS A 177 -4.50 -2.85 -2.25
C HIS A 177 -5.30 -1.65 -1.78
N THR A 178 -6.44 -1.41 -2.42
CA THR A 178 -7.35 -0.33 -2.04
C THR A 178 -8.70 -0.89 -1.67
N LYS A 179 -9.32 -0.32 -0.64
CA LYS A 179 -10.68 -0.65 -0.24
C LYS A 179 -11.38 0.58 0.30
N THR A 180 -12.59 0.80 -0.16
CA THR A 180 -13.46 1.88 0.33
C THR A 180 -14.54 1.27 1.22
N TYR A 181 -14.81 1.94 2.33
CA TYR A 181 -15.86 1.61 3.28
C TYR A 181 -16.80 2.81 3.42
N GLU A 182 -18.06 2.54 3.75
CA GLU A 182 -18.97 3.57 4.26
C GLU A 182 -18.64 3.88 5.72
N ALA A 183 -19.04 5.05 6.20
CA ALA A 183 -18.77 5.49 7.56
C ALA A 183 -19.54 4.64 8.58
N ASP A 184 -18.81 4.00 9.49
CA ASP A 184 -19.34 3.14 10.55
C ASP A 184 -18.43 3.24 11.79
N PRO A 185 -18.96 3.32 13.02
CA PRO A 185 -18.15 3.24 14.24
C PRO A 185 -17.42 1.89 14.37
N ASN A 186 -16.25 1.91 15.01
CA ASN A 186 -15.39 0.74 15.27
C ASN A 186 -15.00 -0.05 14.01
N LEU A 187 -14.86 0.64 12.88
CA LEU A 187 -14.48 0.02 11.62
C LEU A 187 -13.05 -0.50 11.68
N THR A 188 -12.87 -1.77 11.32
CA THR A 188 -11.56 -2.42 11.27
C THR A 188 -11.30 -3.02 9.88
N HIS A 189 -10.06 -2.93 9.45
CA HIS A 189 -9.57 -3.56 8.22
C HIS A 189 -8.40 -4.47 8.55
N THR A 190 -8.52 -5.75 8.20
CA THR A 190 -7.40 -6.70 8.30
C THR A 190 -6.85 -6.95 6.91
N PHE A 191 -5.57 -6.64 6.74
CA PHE A 191 -4.80 -6.96 5.56
C PHE A 191 -3.94 -8.21 5.83
N ALA A 192 -3.92 -9.15 4.89
CA ALA A 192 -3.11 -10.36 4.97
C ALA A 192 -2.23 -10.48 3.74
N TRP A 193 -0.91 -10.57 3.95
CA TRP A 193 0.10 -10.60 2.90
C TRP A 193 0.76 -11.96 2.80
N ASN A 194 0.93 -12.44 1.57
CA ASN A 194 1.52 -13.73 1.24
C ASN A 194 3.05 -13.70 1.09
N LYS A 195 3.70 -12.62 1.54
CA LYS A 195 5.16 -12.45 1.50
C LYS A 195 5.70 -12.45 0.06
N ARG A 196 4.93 -11.88 -0.88
CA ARG A 196 5.32 -11.76 -2.29
C ARG A 196 5.18 -10.34 -2.80
N ASN A 197 6.08 -9.96 -3.70
CA ASN A 197 6.03 -8.68 -4.40
C ASN A 197 5.01 -8.70 -5.56
N VAL A 198 4.86 -7.56 -6.24
CA VAL A 198 3.96 -7.39 -7.40
C VAL A 198 4.24 -8.38 -8.55
N TYR A 199 5.49 -8.84 -8.67
CA TYR A 199 5.93 -9.82 -9.67
C TYR A 199 5.78 -11.27 -9.19
N LYS A 200 5.06 -11.50 -8.08
CA LYS A 200 4.84 -12.82 -7.46
C LYS A 200 6.11 -13.49 -6.93
N GLN A 201 7.21 -12.76 -6.78
CA GLN A 201 8.45 -13.28 -6.22
C GLN A 201 8.39 -13.24 -4.68
N LYS A 202 9.06 -14.18 -4.00
CA LYS A 202 9.11 -14.21 -2.54
C LYS A 202 9.96 -13.05 -2.01
N VAL A 203 9.47 -12.39 -0.97
CA VAL A 203 10.19 -11.36 -0.22
C VAL A 203 10.64 -11.97 1.10
N TYR A 204 11.88 -11.67 1.49
CA TYR A 204 12.52 -12.21 2.69
C TYR A 204 12.84 -11.08 3.67
N GLY A 205 12.82 -11.40 4.97
CA GLY A 205 13.09 -10.42 6.02
C GLY A 205 11.87 -9.54 6.31
N VAL A 206 12.12 -8.24 6.48
CA VAL A 206 11.11 -7.22 6.80
C VAL A 206 10.80 -6.43 5.54
N ALA A 207 9.52 -6.22 5.27
CA ALA A 207 9.04 -5.36 4.19
C ALA A 207 8.48 -4.05 4.77
N GLN A 208 8.59 -2.96 4.01
CA GLN A 208 8.13 -1.62 4.37
C GLN A 208 7.11 -1.11 3.36
#